data_AF-A0A965QFC8-F1
#
_entry.id   AF-A0A965QFC8-F1
#
_cell.length_a   1.000
_cell.length_b   1.000
_cell.length_c   1.000
_cell.angle_alpha   90.00
_cell.angle_beta   90.00
_cell.angle_gamma   90.00
#
_symmetry.space_group_name_H-M   'P 1'
#
loop_
_entity.id
_entity.type
_entity.pdbx_description
1 polymer ?
#
loop_
_entity_poly.entity_id
_entity_poly.type
_entity_poly.pdbx_seq_one_letter_code
_entity_poly.pdbx_strand_id
1 'polypeptide(L)'
;MEKSKVTEISIDQAFYLLKHFHGIKPTDRIKWFGIGKNAIEIQAQVNTVGSKFDPSFCDSPFKIGKKIKLGKLIETIEQSNGRKAEVFEFTQITGEENIVPIFELSETEKLHIHAEKRGDFEAKVFTTERKFYTHKLTVIFTTSNELITCFPGGYAPAFVSDWMSDREKTLSKSFWDQHLFKKYN
;
A
#
# COMPACT_ATOMS: atom_id res chain seq x y z
N MET A 1 -14.42 -19.62 7.33
CA MET A 1 -13.39 -18.64 6.98
C MET A 1 -13.13 -17.78 8.21
N GLU A 2 -12.00 -17.99 8.90
CA GLU A 2 -11.64 -17.18 10.09
C GLU A 2 -11.44 -15.73 9.64
N LYS A 3 -12.14 -14.79 10.28
CA LYS A 3 -11.89 -13.35 10.07
C LYS A 3 -10.46 -13.02 10.54
N SER A 4 -9.76 -12.18 9.79
CA SER A 4 -8.41 -11.70 10.12
C SER A 4 -8.30 -11.25 11.58
N LYS A 5 -7.30 -11.77 12.30
CA LYS A 5 -7.09 -11.57 13.75
C LYS A 5 -6.55 -10.18 14.12
N VAL A 6 -6.37 -9.28 13.16
CA VAL A 6 -5.84 -7.92 13.43
C VAL A 6 -6.83 -7.14 14.28
N THR A 7 -6.57 -7.04 15.58
CA THR A 7 -7.37 -6.24 16.51
C THR A 7 -6.66 -4.97 16.91
N GLU A 8 -5.33 -5.02 17.06
CA GLU A 8 -4.51 -3.91 17.55
C GLU A 8 -3.27 -3.71 16.67
N ILE A 9 -2.93 -2.45 16.45
CA ILE A 9 -1.77 -2.03 15.67
C ILE A 9 -0.78 -1.44 16.67
N SER A 10 0.42 -2.02 16.77
CA SER A 10 1.49 -1.49 17.62
C SER A 10 1.93 -0.09 17.16
N ILE A 11 2.60 0.66 18.05
CA ILE A 11 3.10 2.00 17.72
C ILE A 11 4.09 1.96 16.54
N ASP A 12 4.95 0.95 16.50
CA ASP A 12 5.93 0.77 15.42
C ASP A 12 5.25 0.43 14.09
N GLN A 13 4.31 -0.52 14.08
CA GLN A 13 3.52 -0.80 12.87
C GLN A 13 2.76 0.44 12.40
N ALA A 14 2.14 1.17 13.33
CA ALA A 14 1.44 2.40 13.01
C ALA A 14 2.36 3.46 12.40
N PHE A 15 3.62 3.55 12.85
CA PHE A 15 4.63 4.43 12.28
C PHE A 15 4.95 4.05 10.83
N TYR A 16 5.19 2.76 10.55
CA TYR A 16 5.47 2.29 9.19
C TYR A 16 4.29 2.46 8.22
N LEU A 17 3.06 2.49 8.74
CA LEU A 17 1.85 2.70 7.94
C LEU A 17 1.62 4.17 7.55
N LEU A 18 2.33 5.13 8.17
CA LEU A 18 2.16 6.56 7.91
C LEU A 18 2.36 6.95 6.44
N LYS A 19 3.19 6.21 5.71
CA LYS A 19 3.36 6.35 4.25
C LYS A 19 2.07 6.17 3.45
N HIS A 20 1.02 5.61 4.05
CA HIS A 20 -0.28 5.45 3.41
C HIS A 20 -1.31 6.49 3.86
N PHE A 21 -0.90 7.54 4.57
CA PHE A 21 -1.79 8.62 5.00
C PHE A 21 -1.35 9.96 4.37
N HIS A 22 -2.32 10.85 4.15
CA HIS A 22 -2.06 12.22 3.67
C HIS A 22 -1.53 13.14 4.77
N GLY A 23 -1.71 12.76 6.02
CA GLY A 23 -1.34 13.58 7.17
C GLY A 23 -1.58 12.83 8.47
N ILE A 24 -1.28 13.50 9.58
CA ILE A 24 -1.33 12.92 10.92
C ILE A 24 -2.09 13.87 11.84
N LYS A 25 -3.01 13.32 12.62
CA LYS A 25 -3.70 14.07 13.67
C LYS A 25 -2.72 14.41 14.80
N PRO A 26 -2.76 15.63 15.36
CA PRO A 26 -1.89 16.01 16.47
C PRO A 26 -1.92 15.02 17.65
N THR A 27 -3.10 14.45 17.95
CA THR A 27 -3.29 13.45 19.01
C THR A 27 -2.57 12.13 18.76
N ASP A 28 -2.45 11.70 17.51
CA ASP A 28 -1.68 10.50 17.15
C ASP A 28 -0.18 10.80 17.16
N ARG A 29 0.21 12.02 16.78
CA ARG A 29 1.62 12.45 16.74
C ARG A 29 2.32 12.30 18.09
N ILE A 30 1.62 12.59 19.19
CA ILE A 30 2.14 12.47 20.57
C ILE A 30 2.61 11.04 20.89
N LYS A 31 1.97 10.01 20.32
CA LYS A 31 2.33 8.60 20.57
C LYS A 31 3.73 8.27 20.07
N TRP A 32 4.15 8.83 18.94
CA TRP A 32 5.49 8.60 18.38
C TRP A 32 6.56 9.46 19.05
N PHE A 33 6.23 10.68 19.48
CA PHE A 33 7.12 11.47 20.33
C PHE A 33 7.44 10.74 21.64
N GLY A 34 6.46 10.05 22.22
CA GLY A 34 6.64 9.24 23.43
C GLY A 34 7.63 8.07 23.28
N ILE A 35 7.95 7.64 22.06
CA ILE A 35 8.94 6.59 21.78
C ILE A 35 10.21 7.13 21.10
N GLY A 36 10.43 8.45 21.15
CA GLY A 36 11.66 9.09 20.69
C GLY A 36 11.73 9.40 19.20
N LYS A 37 10.64 9.23 18.43
CA LYS A 37 10.59 9.72 17.05
C LYS A 37 10.51 11.24 17.03
N ASN A 38 11.15 11.90 16.08
CA ASN A 38 11.05 13.34 15.91
C ASN A 38 10.10 13.74 14.76
N ALA A 39 9.81 15.05 14.67
CA ALA A 39 8.87 15.56 13.66
C ALA A 39 9.35 15.36 12.22
N ILE A 40 10.67 15.37 11.97
CA ILE A 40 11.27 15.17 10.65
C ILE A 40 11.07 13.72 10.21
N GLU A 41 11.36 12.74 11.07
CA GLU A 41 11.14 11.32 10.78
C GLU A 41 9.67 11.02 10.47
N ILE A 42 8.77 11.58 11.27
CA ILE A 42 7.33 11.43 11.09
C ILE A 42 6.89 12.02 9.75
N GLN A 43 7.34 13.23 9.42
CA GLN A 43 6.98 13.88 8.16
C GLN A 43 7.58 13.15 6.94
N ALA A 44 8.79 12.61 7.06
CA ALA A 44 9.41 11.80 6.02
C ALA A 44 8.58 10.54 5.70
N GLN A 45 8.04 9.87 6.72
CA GLN A 45 7.12 8.74 6.51
C GLN A 45 5.86 9.19 5.75
N VAL A 46 5.20 10.27 6.18
CA VAL A 46 3.98 10.78 5.51
C VAL A 46 4.25 11.16 4.05
N ASN A 47 5.39 11.80 3.78
CA ASN A 47 5.76 12.27 2.44
C ASN A 47 6.19 11.13 1.50
N THR A 48 6.32 9.90 2.00
CA THR A 48 6.63 8.76 1.15
C THR A 48 5.51 8.56 0.13
N VAL A 49 5.92 8.45 -1.15
CA VAL A 49 5.01 8.18 -2.27
C VAL A 49 4.45 6.76 -2.14
N GLY A 50 3.14 6.62 -2.28
CA GLY A 50 2.44 5.35 -2.14
C GLY A 50 0.94 5.56 -2.10
N SER A 51 0.17 4.46 -2.13
CA SER A 51 -1.30 4.53 -2.06
C SER A 51 -1.71 5.21 -0.75
N LYS A 52 -2.73 6.07 -0.80
CA LYS A 52 -3.16 6.88 0.35
C LYS A 52 -4.59 6.59 0.73
N PHE A 53 -4.85 6.42 2.02
CA PHE A 53 -6.20 6.23 2.56
C PHE A 53 -7.06 7.47 2.34
N ASP A 54 -8.31 7.24 1.96
CA ASP A 54 -9.32 8.29 2.02
C ASP A 54 -9.58 8.63 3.51
N PRO A 55 -9.52 9.91 3.94
CA PRO A 55 -9.72 10.27 5.33
C PRO A 55 -11.09 9.88 5.91
N SER A 56 -12.14 9.77 5.08
CA SER A 56 -13.45 9.27 5.50
C SER A 56 -13.44 7.76 5.73
N PHE A 57 -12.61 7.03 5.00
CA PHE A 57 -12.38 5.60 5.21
C PHE A 57 -11.52 5.35 6.44
N CYS A 58 -10.30 5.90 6.48
CA CYS A 58 -9.37 5.72 7.59
C CYS A 58 -8.47 6.95 7.75
N ASP A 59 -8.60 7.62 8.89
CA ASP A 59 -7.89 8.86 9.24
C ASP A 59 -6.74 8.64 10.23
N SER A 60 -6.47 7.39 10.62
CA SER A 60 -5.47 7.04 11.61
C SER A 60 -5.00 5.60 11.46
N PRO A 61 -3.69 5.31 11.47
CA PRO A 61 -3.18 3.95 11.36
C PRO A 61 -3.69 3.03 12.49
N PHE A 62 -3.95 3.58 13.68
CA PHE A 62 -4.48 2.83 14.82
C PHE A 62 -5.92 2.34 14.62
N LYS A 63 -6.63 2.82 13.60
CA LYS A 63 -8.00 2.37 13.28
C LYS A 63 -8.05 1.28 12.21
N ILE A 64 -6.93 0.94 11.57
CA ILE A 64 -6.88 -0.03 10.45
C ILE A 64 -7.43 -1.40 10.87
N GLY A 65 -7.06 -1.91 12.04
CA GLY A 65 -7.56 -3.21 12.53
C GLY A 65 -9.10 -3.27 12.60
N LYS A 66 -9.76 -2.16 12.99
CA LYS A 66 -11.23 -2.08 12.98
C LYS A 66 -11.79 -2.05 11.56
N LYS A 67 -11.10 -1.42 10.61
CA LYS A 67 -11.54 -1.31 9.21
C LYS A 67 -11.44 -2.64 8.48
N ILE A 68 -10.35 -3.39 8.66
CA ILE A 68 -10.16 -4.72 8.03
C ILE A 68 -11.35 -5.65 8.33
N LYS A 69 -11.86 -5.64 9.57
CA LYS A 69 -12.99 -6.49 10.00
C LYS A 69 -14.31 -6.21 9.28
N LEU A 70 -14.44 -5.04 8.63
CA LEU A 70 -15.64 -4.64 7.91
C LEU A 70 -15.58 -5.04 6.42
N GLY A 71 -14.39 -5.39 5.91
CA GLY A 71 -14.19 -5.73 4.52
C GLY A 71 -14.58 -7.17 4.19
N LYS A 72 -14.99 -7.39 2.94
CA LYS A 72 -15.17 -8.74 2.39
C LYS A 72 -13.84 -9.24 1.85
N LEU A 73 -13.31 -10.33 2.40
CA LEU A 73 -12.12 -10.98 1.81
C LEU A 73 -12.47 -11.49 0.41
N ILE A 74 -11.72 -11.06 -0.60
CA ILE A 74 -11.93 -11.44 -2.01
C ILE A 74 -10.74 -12.22 -2.59
N GLU A 75 -9.55 -12.08 -2.01
CA GLU A 75 -8.35 -12.74 -2.52
C GLU A 75 -7.37 -13.04 -1.39
N THR A 76 -6.63 -14.15 -1.52
CA THR A 76 -5.52 -14.50 -0.64
C THR A 76 -4.36 -14.98 -1.49
N ILE A 77 -3.20 -14.35 -1.33
CA ILE A 77 -1.97 -14.66 -2.05
C ILE A 77 -0.91 -15.09 -1.04
N GLU A 78 -0.44 -16.33 -1.17
CA GLU A 78 0.69 -16.84 -0.40
C GLU A 78 1.98 -16.61 -1.19
N GLN A 79 2.99 -16.05 -0.52
CA GLN A 79 4.32 -15.80 -1.07
C GLN A 79 5.28 -16.92 -0.65
N SER A 80 6.27 -17.25 -1.48
CA SER A 80 7.29 -18.27 -1.19
C SER A 80 8.11 -18.00 0.07
N ASN A 81 8.22 -16.74 0.48
CA ASN A 81 8.85 -16.33 1.73
C ASN A 81 7.95 -16.55 2.98
N GLY A 82 6.78 -17.17 2.80
CA GLY A 82 5.81 -17.46 3.86
C GLY A 82 4.89 -16.30 4.24
N ARG A 83 5.05 -15.12 3.64
CA ARG A 83 4.11 -14.01 3.83
C ARG A 83 2.79 -14.29 3.14
N LYS A 84 1.74 -13.66 3.64
CA LYS A 84 0.39 -13.76 3.08
C LYS A 84 -0.16 -12.37 2.81
N ALA A 85 -0.62 -12.12 1.60
CA ALA A 85 -1.40 -10.93 1.27
C ALA A 85 -2.89 -11.30 1.21
N GLU A 86 -3.72 -10.53 1.90
CA GLU A 86 -5.17 -10.64 1.88
C GLU A 86 -5.76 -9.36 1.30
N VAL A 87 -6.64 -9.50 0.31
CA VAL A 87 -7.30 -8.36 -0.34
C VAL A 87 -8.76 -8.33 0.10
N PHE A 88 -9.16 -7.20 0.66
CA PHE A 88 -10.53 -6.95 1.12
C PHE A 88 -11.22 -5.91 0.23
N GLU A 89 -12.49 -6.14 -0.06
CA GLU A 89 -13.37 -5.24 -0.81
C GLU A 89 -14.36 -4.54 0.12
N PHE A 90 -14.63 -3.27 -0.17
CA PHE A 90 -15.52 -2.39 0.58
C PHE A 90 -16.52 -1.69 -0.34
N THR A 91 -17.70 -1.35 0.18
CA THR A 91 -18.72 -0.61 -0.57
C THR A 91 -18.36 0.87 -0.77
N GLN A 92 -17.62 1.45 0.17
CA GLN A 92 -17.13 2.82 0.09
C GLN A 92 -15.70 2.89 -0.46
N ILE A 93 -15.31 4.05 -0.98
CA ILE A 93 -13.92 4.32 -1.41
C ILE A 93 -13.00 4.14 -0.19
N THR A 94 -11.96 3.33 -0.35
CA THR A 94 -10.93 3.08 0.67
C THR A 94 -9.77 4.06 0.59
N GLY A 95 -9.48 4.55 -0.61
CA GLY A 95 -8.39 5.50 -0.86
C GLY A 95 -8.04 5.64 -2.33
N GLU A 96 -6.81 6.05 -2.57
CA GLU A 96 -6.23 6.26 -3.89
C GLU A 96 -5.09 5.26 -4.14
N GLU A 97 -5.08 4.65 -5.32
CA GLU A 97 -3.98 3.79 -5.76
C GLU A 97 -2.81 4.63 -6.27
N ASN A 98 -1.60 4.15 -5.96
CA ASN A 98 -0.36 4.67 -6.50
C ASN A 98 0.23 3.79 -7.61
N ILE A 99 -0.31 2.60 -7.81
CA ILE A 99 0.06 1.70 -8.89
C ILE A 99 -1.16 1.58 -9.79
N VAL A 100 -1.01 1.88 -11.06
CA VAL A 100 -2.11 2.00 -12.01
C VAL A 100 -1.79 1.16 -13.24
N PRO A 101 -2.74 0.38 -13.78
CA PRO A 101 -2.53 -0.33 -15.02
C PRO A 101 -2.46 0.61 -16.22
N ILE A 102 -1.58 0.31 -17.19
CA ILE A 102 -1.37 1.13 -18.40
C ILE A 102 -2.67 1.34 -19.18
N PHE A 103 -3.56 0.35 -19.21
CA PHE A 103 -4.82 0.43 -19.97
C PHE A 103 -5.80 1.47 -19.41
N GLU A 104 -5.67 1.86 -18.13
CA GLU A 104 -6.50 2.90 -17.54
C GLU A 104 -6.04 4.31 -17.90
N LEU A 105 -4.86 4.47 -18.49
CA LEU A 105 -4.32 5.76 -18.89
C LEU A 105 -4.93 6.26 -20.19
N SER A 106 -5.16 7.57 -20.24
CA SER A 106 -5.43 8.27 -21.49
C SER A 106 -4.20 8.26 -22.40
N GLU A 107 -4.39 8.46 -23.71
CA GLU A 107 -3.27 8.55 -24.67
C GLU A 107 -2.31 9.68 -24.29
N THR A 108 -2.82 10.81 -23.79
CA THR A 108 -1.99 11.92 -23.31
C THR A 108 -1.13 11.53 -22.09
N GLU A 109 -1.67 10.80 -21.12
CA GLU A 109 -0.90 10.32 -19.97
C GLU A 109 0.17 9.31 -20.39
N LYS A 110 -0.12 8.46 -21.39
CA LYS A 110 0.85 7.47 -21.91
C LYS A 110 2.09 8.12 -22.53
N LEU A 111 1.96 9.31 -23.13
CA LEU A 111 3.09 10.07 -23.68
C LEU A 111 4.10 10.52 -22.62
N HIS A 112 3.71 10.55 -21.34
CA HIS A 112 4.54 11.00 -20.23
C HIS A 112 5.09 9.84 -19.38
N ILE A 113 4.94 8.60 -19.86
CA ILE A 113 5.54 7.43 -19.21
C ILE A 113 7.05 7.47 -19.40
N HIS A 114 7.78 7.35 -18.29
CA HIS A 114 9.23 7.26 -18.30
C HIS A 114 9.71 6.26 -17.24
N ALA A 115 10.98 5.88 -17.32
CA ALA A 115 11.63 5.01 -16.35
C ALA A 115 12.26 5.85 -15.23
N GLU A 116 12.06 5.44 -13.97
CA GLU A 116 12.77 5.95 -12.80
C GLU A 116 13.41 4.81 -12.02
N LYS A 117 14.64 5.03 -11.54
CA LYS A 117 15.34 4.05 -10.71
C LYS A 117 14.79 4.06 -9.28
N ARG A 118 14.41 2.89 -8.77
CA ARG A 118 13.93 2.65 -7.40
C ARG A 118 14.75 1.53 -6.77
N GLY A 119 15.85 1.90 -6.12
CA GLY A 119 16.87 0.94 -5.68
C GLY A 119 17.56 0.31 -6.89
N ASP A 120 17.57 -1.01 -6.96
CA ASP A 120 18.15 -1.74 -8.10
C ASP A 120 17.15 -2.01 -9.24
N PHE A 121 15.92 -1.52 -9.11
CA PHE A 121 14.85 -1.73 -10.10
C PHE A 121 14.59 -0.47 -10.92
N GLU A 122 14.34 -0.68 -12.22
CA GLU A 122 13.80 0.34 -13.09
C GLU A 122 12.27 0.25 -13.09
N ALA A 123 11.62 1.27 -12.57
CA ALA A 123 10.17 1.33 -12.45
C ALA A 123 9.60 2.30 -13.48
N LYS A 124 8.53 1.88 -14.18
CA LYS A 124 7.80 2.80 -15.05
C LYS A 124 6.94 3.73 -14.20
N VAL A 125 7.05 5.03 -14.45
CA VAL A 125 6.32 6.09 -13.77
C VAL A 125 5.60 6.96 -14.77
N PHE A 126 4.55 7.64 -14.32
CA PHE A 126 3.89 8.68 -15.08
C PHE A 126 3.35 9.75 -14.12
N THR A 127 3.17 10.95 -14.65
CA THR A 127 2.71 12.09 -13.86
C THR A 127 1.31 12.49 -14.27
N THR A 128 0.43 12.67 -13.30
CA THR A 128 -0.97 13.05 -13.53
C THR A 128 -1.55 13.72 -12.29
N GLU A 129 -2.53 14.59 -12.49
CA GLU A 129 -3.35 15.15 -11.41
C GLU A 129 -4.58 14.26 -11.14
N ARG A 130 -4.86 13.29 -12.01
CA ARG A 130 -6.01 12.39 -11.87
C ARG A 130 -5.85 11.47 -10.67
N LYS A 131 -6.92 11.40 -9.89
CA LYS A 131 -7.05 10.46 -8.77
C LYS A 131 -7.60 9.13 -9.27
N PHE A 132 -6.99 8.04 -8.80
CA PHE A 132 -7.41 6.67 -9.08
C PHE A 132 -7.95 6.10 -7.79
N TYR A 133 -9.26 6.22 -7.59
CA TYR A 133 -9.90 5.75 -6.37
C TYR A 133 -10.05 4.24 -6.39
N THR A 134 -10.01 3.64 -5.20
CA THR A 134 -10.19 2.20 -5.03
C THR A 134 -11.15 1.90 -3.90
N HIS A 135 -11.76 0.72 -4.02
CA HIS A 135 -12.63 0.12 -3.01
C HIS A 135 -11.95 -1.06 -2.31
N LYS A 136 -10.67 -1.30 -2.63
CA LYS A 136 -9.89 -2.44 -2.13
C LYS A 136 -8.92 -2.01 -1.04
N LEU A 137 -8.59 -2.95 -0.18
CA LEU A 137 -7.57 -2.83 0.85
C LEU A 137 -6.70 -4.09 0.82
N THR A 138 -5.42 -3.93 0.55
CA THR A 138 -4.46 -5.03 0.63
C THR A 138 -3.77 -4.99 1.98
N VAL A 139 -3.73 -6.16 2.64
CA VAL A 139 -3.13 -6.35 3.96
C VAL A 139 -2.10 -7.46 3.86
N ILE A 140 -0.86 -7.20 4.29
CA ILE A 140 0.24 -8.17 4.22
C ILE A 140 0.64 -8.61 5.62
N PHE A 141 0.75 -9.91 5.80
CA PHE A 141 1.06 -10.58 7.05
C PHE A 141 2.39 -11.34 6.99
N THR A 142 3.04 -11.47 8.14
CA THR A 142 4.11 -12.44 8.39
C THR A 142 3.55 -13.87 8.45
N THR A 143 4.44 -14.87 8.50
CA THR A 143 4.11 -16.27 8.81
C THR A 143 3.45 -16.43 10.19
N SER A 144 3.77 -15.56 11.14
CA SER A 144 3.17 -15.49 12.48
C SER A 144 1.81 -14.77 12.52
N ASN A 145 1.24 -14.41 11.37
CA ASN A 145 0.01 -13.59 11.24
C ASN A 145 0.12 -12.17 11.84
N GLU A 146 1.32 -11.61 11.92
CA GLU A 146 1.53 -10.23 12.33
C GLU A 146 1.43 -9.30 11.13
N LEU A 147 0.80 -8.14 11.29
CA LEU A 147 0.69 -7.15 10.22
C LEU A 147 2.07 -6.59 9.86
N ILE A 148 2.43 -6.69 8.58
CA ILE A 148 3.62 -6.04 8.01
C ILE A 148 3.25 -4.66 7.47
N THR A 149 2.25 -4.61 6.58
CA THR A 149 1.79 -3.37 5.95
C THR A 149 0.35 -3.51 5.46
N CYS A 150 -0.29 -2.37 5.22
CA CYS A 150 -1.66 -2.30 4.73
C CYS A 150 -1.81 -1.04 3.88
N PHE A 151 -2.44 -1.14 2.72
CA PHE A 151 -2.60 -0.01 1.81
C PHE A 151 -3.87 -0.12 0.96
N PRO A 152 -4.52 1.01 0.62
CA PRO A 152 -5.61 1.03 -0.34
C PRO A 152 -5.12 0.54 -1.70
N GLY A 153 -5.93 -0.32 -2.30
CA GLY A 153 -5.73 -0.82 -3.64
C GLY A 153 -5.59 -2.32 -3.73
N GLY A 154 -5.52 -2.81 -4.97
CA GLY A 154 -5.25 -4.21 -5.28
C GLY A 154 -3.85 -4.66 -4.85
N TYR A 155 -3.64 -5.97 -4.80
CA TYR A 155 -2.33 -6.53 -4.50
C TYR A 155 -1.35 -6.21 -5.64
N ALA A 156 -0.23 -5.58 -5.29
CA ALA A 156 0.91 -5.43 -6.18
C ALA A 156 2.02 -6.37 -5.72
N PRO A 157 2.45 -7.34 -6.55
CA PRO A 157 3.56 -8.22 -6.21
C PRO A 157 4.86 -7.44 -6.07
N ALA A 158 5.76 -7.93 -5.22
CA ALA A 158 7.09 -7.33 -5.09
C ALA A 158 7.84 -7.35 -6.44
N PHE A 159 8.83 -6.46 -6.58
CA PHE A 159 9.75 -6.55 -7.71
C PHE A 159 10.52 -7.87 -7.67
N VAL A 160 10.84 -8.39 -8.86
CA VAL A 160 11.55 -9.67 -9.06
C VAL A 160 12.78 -9.72 -8.15
N SER A 161 12.85 -10.71 -7.27
CA SER A 161 13.93 -10.83 -6.27
C SER A 161 14.39 -12.28 -6.15
N ASP A 162 15.58 -12.52 -5.59
CA ASP A 162 16.20 -13.85 -5.54
C ASP A 162 15.42 -14.86 -4.68
N TRP A 163 14.70 -14.39 -3.67
CA TRP A 163 13.88 -15.24 -2.80
C TRP A 163 12.63 -15.80 -3.48
N MET A 164 12.23 -15.28 -4.65
CA MET A 164 11.02 -15.70 -5.35
C MET A 164 11.22 -17.01 -6.12
N SER A 165 10.17 -17.83 -6.16
CA SER A 165 10.07 -18.94 -7.10
C SER A 165 9.98 -18.44 -8.54
N ASP A 166 10.33 -19.29 -9.52
CA ASP A 166 10.26 -18.91 -10.94
C ASP A 166 8.85 -18.46 -11.36
N ARG A 167 7.82 -19.13 -10.83
CA ARG A 167 6.43 -18.75 -11.05
C ARG A 167 6.14 -17.33 -10.54
N GLU A 168 6.57 -16.99 -9.34
CA GLU A 168 6.38 -15.65 -8.78
C GLU A 168 7.18 -14.60 -9.57
N LYS A 169 8.40 -14.91 -10.01
CA LYS A 169 9.18 -14.01 -10.86
C LYS A 169 8.43 -13.69 -12.15
N THR A 170 7.85 -14.70 -12.80
CA THR A 170 7.02 -14.52 -14.01
C THR A 170 5.79 -13.66 -13.72
N LEU A 171 5.06 -13.93 -12.62
CA LEU A 171 3.88 -13.16 -12.23
C LEU A 171 4.23 -11.69 -11.91
N SER A 172 5.28 -11.47 -11.12
CA SER A 172 5.79 -10.14 -10.80
C SER A 172 6.18 -9.38 -12.07
N LYS A 173 6.95 -10.01 -12.98
CA LYS A 173 7.34 -9.37 -14.23
C LYS A 173 6.12 -9.01 -15.09
N SER A 174 5.21 -9.95 -15.30
CA SER A 174 4.00 -9.71 -16.08
C SER A 174 3.14 -8.59 -15.49
N PHE A 175 3.07 -8.50 -14.16
CA PHE A 175 2.37 -7.42 -13.49
C PHE A 175 3.06 -6.07 -13.77
N TRP A 176 4.36 -5.96 -13.49
CA TRP A 176 5.10 -4.70 -13.66
C TRP A 176 5.28 -4.27 -15.12
N ASP A 177 5.17 -5.18 -16.08
CA ASP A 177 5.13 -4.84 -17.50
C ASP A 177 3.88 -4.04 -17.86
N GLN A 178 2.78 -4.24 -17.13
CA GLN A 178 1.46 -3.66 -17.39
C GLN A 178 1.04 -2.57 -16.39
N HIS A 179 1.83 -2.33 -15.34
CA HIS A 179 1.50 -1.39 -14.27
C HIS A 179 2.61 -0.37 -14.06
N LEU A 180 2.21 0.82 -13.65
CA LEU A 180 3.08 1.98 -13.50
C LEU A 180 2.88 2.61 -12.13
N PHE A 181 3.90 3.29 -11.62
CA PHE A 181 3.75 4.14 -10.45
C PHE A 181 3.26 5.52 -10.86
N LYS A 182 2.22 5.99 -10.17
CA LYS A 182 1.77 7.38 -10.26
C LYS A 182 2.72 8.30 -9.49
N LYS A 183 2.96 9.48 -10.04
CA LYS A 183 3.56 10.62 -9.36
C LYS A 183 2.59 11.79 -9.44
N TYR A 184 2.41 12.50 -8.33
CA TYR A 184 1.68 13.78 -8.35
C TYR A 184 2.67 14.87 -8.77
N ASN A 185 2.21 15.79 -9.63
CA ASN A 185 2.91 17.06 -9.89
C ASN A 185 2.89 17.95 -8.65
#